data_AF-A0A0D2ZT63-F1
#
_entry.id   AF-A0A0D2ZT63-F1
#
_cell.length_a   1.000
_cell.length_b   1.000
_cell.length_c   1.000
_cell.angle_alpha   90.00
_cell.angle_beta   90.00
_cell.angle_gamma   90.00
#
_symmetry.space_group_name_H-M   'P 1'
#
loop_
_entity.id
_entity.type
_entity.pdbx_description
1 polymer ?
#
loop_
_entity_poly.entity_id
_entity_poly.type
_entity_poly.pdbx_seq_one_letter_code
_entity_poly.pdbx_strand_id
1 'polypeptide(L)'
;MKMIILFTDSVIHGFTPVGRANHYMPSLKAGSIVKVDRFEVSRCSSMHKITDHSFLIRFISLTIIDEVITGAPKINIQSRLDCSTISK
;
A
#
# COMPACT_ATOMS: atom_id res chain seq x y z
N MET A 1 1.47 -10.09 -10.24
CA MET A 1 1.73 -8.64 -10.34
C MET A 1 2.05 -8.14 -8.93
N LYS A 2 3.23 -7.55 -8.71
CA LYS A 2 3.70 -7.06 -7.39
C LYS A 2 3.64 -5.54 -7.44
N MET A 3 2.73 -4.93 -6.67
CA MET A 3 2.63 -3.47 -6.57
C MET A 3 3.52 -3.00 -5.43
N ILE A 4 4.42 -2.06 -5.70
CA ILE A 4 5.26 -1.40 -4.70
C ILE A 4 4.62 -0.03 -4.45
N ILE A 5 4.18 0.21 -3.22
CA ILE A 5 3.70 1.52 -2.78
C ILE A 5 4.84 2.14 -1.98
N LEU A 6 5.23 3.37 -2.34
CA LEU A 6 6.24 4.14 -1.63
C LEU A 6 5.54 5.01 -0.58
N PHE A 7 5.74 4.71 0.68
CA PHE A 7 5.54 5.66 1.78
C PHE A 7 6.92 6.23 2.08
N THR A 8 7.12 7.55 2.14
CA THR A 8 8.43 8.23 2.32
C THR A 8 9.55 7.33 2.87
N ASP A 9 10.52 7.01 2.01
CA ASP A 9 11.70 6.16 2.27
C ASP A 9 11.44 4.70 2.70
N SER A 10 10.21 4.20 2.54
CA SER A 10 9.78 2.85 2.86
C SER A 10 9.11 2.18 1.66
N VAL A 11 9.36 0.88 1.49
CA VAL A 11 8.75 0.04 0.45
C VAL A 11 7.71 -0.87 1.11
N ILE A 12 6.44 -0.73 0.73
CA ILE A 12 5.39 -1.67 1.15
C ILE A 12 4.80 -2.39 -0.07
N HIS A 13 4.54 -3.68 0.07
CA HIS A 13 3.93 -4.47 -1.00
C HIS A 13 2.42 -4.48 -0.88
N GLY A 14 1.77 -4.27 -2.03
CA GLY A 14 0.33 -4.39 -2.22
C GLY A 14 -0.05 -5.65 -3.01
N PHE A 15 -1.17 -6.27 -2.62
CA PHE A 15 -1.80 -7.37 -3.35
C PHE A 15 -3.19 -6.97 -3.87
N THR A 16 -3.41 -7.20 -5.16
CA THR A 16 -4.72 -7.15 -5.81
C THR A 16 -5.37 -8.53 -5.79
N PRO A 17 -6.63 -8.69 -5.35
CA PRO A 17 -7.36 -9.94 -5.48
C PRO A 17 -7.42 -10.39 -6.94
N VAL A 18 -7.21 -11.69 -7.21
CA VAL A 18 -7.14 -12.22 -8.57
C VAL A 18 -8.40 -11.89 -9.39
N GLY A 19 -9.58 -12.02 -8.79
CA GLY A 19 -10.87 -11.72 -9.45
C GLY A 19 -11.10 -10.23 -9.76
N ARG A 20 -10.23 -9.33 -9.28
CA ARG A 20 -10.32 -7.88 -9.48
C ARG A 20 -9.06 -7.29 -10.12
N ALA A 21 -8.06 -8.12 -10.45
CA ALA A 21 -6.79 -7.65 -11.00
C ALA A 21 -7.00 -6.76 -12.25
N ASN A 22 -7.86 -7.18 -13.16
CA ASN A 22 -8.17 -6.44 -14.40
C ASN A 22 -8.82 -5.07 -14.15
N HIS A 23 -9.48 -4.87 -13.00
CA HIS A 23 -10.08 -3.58 -12.66
C HIS A 23 -9.04 -2.56 -12.22
N TYR A 24 -8.02 -3.00 -11.47
CA TYR A 24 -6.98 -2.12 -10.93
C TYR A 24 -5.78 -1.96 -11.85
N MET A 25 -5.47 -2.97 -12.66
CA MET A 25 -4.27 -3.01 -13.49
C MET A 25 -4.12 -1.81 -14.45
N PRO A 26 -5.18 -1.28 -15.10
CA PRO A 26 -5.04 -0.11 -15.97
C PRO A 26 -4.57 1.17 -15.26
N SER A 27 -4.93 1.35 -13.99
CA SER A 27 -4.54 2.51 -13.17
C SER A 27 -3.15 2.36 -12.52
N LEU A 28 -2.51 1.19 -12.67
CA LEU A 28 -1.34 0.78 -11.90
C LEU A 28 -0.11 0.61 -12.81
N LYS A 29 0.46 1.74 -13.24
CA LYS A 29 1.64 1.77 -14.12
C LYS A 29 2.93 1.86 -13.31
N ALA A 30 3.98 1.17 -13.77
CA ALA A 30 5.31 1.30 -13.17
C ALA A 30 5.81 2.75 -13.23
N GLY A 31 6.32 3.26 -12.11
CA GLY A 31 6.79 4.65 -12.00
C GLY A 31 5.69 5.70 -11.83
N SER A 32 4.41 5.32 -11.85
CA SER A 32 3.30 6.25 -11.56
C SER A 32 3.13 6.48 -10.06
N ILE A 33 2.69 7.69 -9.69
CA ILE A 33 2.28 8.01 -8.32
C ILE A 33 0.75 7.96 -8.29
N VAL A 34 0.21 7.08 -7.45
CA VAL A 34 -1.23 6.90 -7.31
C VAL A 34 -1.65 7.09 -5.86
N LYS A 35 -2.84 7.65 -5.66
CA LYS A 35 -3.52 7.65 -4.37
C LYS A 35 -4.36 6.39 -4.28
N VAL A 36 -4.20 5.65 -3.20
CA VAL A 36 -5.00 4.46 -2.90
C VAL A 36 -5.84 4.74 -1.66
N ASP A 37 -7.15 4.57 -1.77
CA ASP A 37 -8.09 4.70 -0.66
C ASP A 37 -8.79 3.36 -0.39
N ARG A 38 -9.31 3.17 0.83
CA ARG A 38 -10.08 2.00 1.28
C ARG A 38 -9.35 0.68 1.01
N PHE A 39 -8.26 0.46 1.75
CA PHE A 39 -7.48 -0.79 1.71
C PHE A 39 -7.39 -1.43 3.09
N GLU A 40 -7.04 -2.71 3.10
CA GLU A 40 -6.72 -3.42 4.34
C GLU A 40 -5.21 -3.50 4.54
N VAL A 41 -4.78 -3.45 5.81
CA VAL A 41 -3.40 -3.76 6.20
C VAL A 41 -3.38 -5.14 6.82
N SER A 42 -2.37 -5.92 6.47
CA SER A 42 -2.25 -7.29 6.93
C SER A 42 -0.83 -7.63 7.33
N ARG A 43 -0.69 -8.50 8.33
CA ARG A 43 0.62 -9.04 8.68
C ARG A 43 0.97 -10.21 7.77
N CYS A 44 2.18 -10.21 7.24
CA CYS A 44 2.75 -11.35 6.52
C CYS A 44 3.18 -12.40 7.55
N SER A 45 2.61 -13.61 7.49
CA SER A 45 3.20 -14.75 8.19
C SER A 45 4.46 -15.14 7.42
N SER A 46 5.59 -15.23 8.12
CA SER A 46 6.95 -15.34 7.58
C SER A 46 7.24 -16.54 6.66
N MET A 47 6.24 -17.36 6.34
CA MET A 47 6.38 -18.56 5.51
C MET A 47 6.77 -18.24 4.06
N HIS A 48 6.48 -17.02 3.58
CA HIS A 48 6.91 -16.55 2.25
C HIS A 48 7.44 -15.13 2.39
N LYS A 49 8.75 -14.99 2.66
CA LYS A 49 9.43 -13.69 2.82
C LYS A 49 9.48 -12.93 1.51
N ILE A 50 8.34 -12.37 1.11
CA ILE A 50 8.19 -11.50 -0.06
C ILE A 50 8.82 -10.12 0.22
N THR A 51 9.08 -9.82 1.49
CA THR A 51 9.72 -8.60 2.02
C THR A 51 10.21 -8.82 3.44
N ASP A 52 11.23 -8.05 3.85
CA ASP A 52 11.71 -7.96 5.24
C ASP A 52 10.69 -7.28 6.17
N HIS A 53 9.70 -6.59 5.61
CA HIS A 53 8.66 -5.90 6.36
C HIS A 53 7.48 -6.81 6.68
N SER A 54 7.01 -6.75 7.92
CA SER A 54 5.92 -7.61 8.40
C SER A 54 4.54 -7.23 7.89
N PHE A 55 4.38 -6.13 7.14
CA PHE A 55 3.08 -5.59 6.74
C PHE A 55 2.91 -5.51 5.22
N LEU A 56 1.68 -5.75 4.78
CA LEU A 56 1.26 -5.77 3.39
C LEU A 56 -0.09 -5.07 3.24
N ILE A 57 -0.28 -4.35 2.14
CA ILE A 57 -1.55 -3.74 1.77
C ILE A 57 -2.35 -4.74 0.92
N ARG A 58 -3.65 -4.88 1.20
CA ARG A 58 -4.57 -5.68 0.40
C ARG A 58 -5.67 -4.80 -0.15
N PHE A 59 -5.89 -4.91 -1.46
CA PHE A 59 -7.02 -4.26 -2.09
C PHE A 59 -8.28 -5.07 -1.80
N ILE A 60 -9.34 -4.35 -1.46
CA ILE A 60 -10.68 -4.88 -1.30
C ILE A 60 -11.55 -4.39 -2.45
N SER A 61 -12.74 -4.96 -2.63
CA SER A 61 -13.64 -4.56 -3.72
C SER A 61 -13.95 -3.06 -3.75
N LEU A 62 -13.87 -2.39 -2.58
CA LEU A 62 -14.10 -0.96 -2.40
C LEU A 62 -12.84 -0.10 -2.53
N THR A 63 -11.67 -0.67 -2.83
CA THR A 63 -10.44 0.09 -3.04
C THR A 63 -10.59 1.02 -4.23
N ILE A 64 -10.20 2.28 -4.04
CA ILE A 64 -10.24 3.33 -5.06
C ILE A 64 -8.79 3.73 -5.38
N ILE A 65 -8.48 3.86 -6.66
CA ILE A 65 -7.16 4.26 -7.16
C ILE A 65 -7.34 5.47 -8.05
N ASP A 66 -6.76 6.59 -7.62
CA ASP A 66 -6.76 7.83 -8.38
C ASP A 66 -5.34 8.19 -8.78
N GLU A 67 -5.16 8.62 -10.02
CA GLU A 67 -3.89 9.18 -10.46
C GLU A 67 -3.62 10.48 -9.71
N VAL A 68 -2.41 10.64 -9.17
CA VAL A 68 -2.03 11.90 -8.53
C VAL A 68 -1.66 12.89 -9.62
N ILE A 69 -2.62 13.74 -9.98
CA ILE A 69 -2.41 14.89 -10.85
C ILE A 69 -1.59 15.90 -10.03
N THR A 70 -0.28 15.92 -10.27
CA THR A 70 0.70 16.98 -9.93
C THR A 70 0.20 18.06 -8.95
N GLY A 71 0.77 18.07 -7.73
CA GLY A 71 0.41 19.01 -6.67
C GLY A 71 -0.10 18.36 -5.37
N ALA A 72 0.00 17.03 -5.25
CA ALA A 72 -0.37 16.35 -4.01
C ALA A 72 0.39 16.92 -2.80
N PRO A 73 -0.26 16.94 -1.61
CA PRO A 73 0.39 17.38 -0.39
C PRO A 73 1.67 16.58 -0.18
N LYS A 74 2.80 17.28 -0.12
CA LYS A 74 4.04 16.74 0.42
C LYS A 74 3.67 16.23 1.82
N ILE A 75 3.73 14.93 2.05
CA ILE A 75 3.43 14.34 3.36
C ILE A 75 4.47 14.92 4.33
N ASN A 76 4.07 15.91 5.13
CA ASN A 76 4.94 16.57 6.09
C ASN A 76 5.13 15.66 7.30
N ILE A 77 6.37 15.33 7.61
CA ILE A 77 6.82 14.16 8.37
C ILE A 77 6.71 14.35 9.89
N GLN A 78 5.88 15.28 10.38
CA GLN A 78 5.94 15.69 11.78
C GLN A 78 5.05 14.89 12.73
N SER A 79 4.13 14.05 12.24
CA SER A 79 3.30 13.20 13.10
C SER A 79 3.93 11.81 13.28
N ARG A 80 4.79 11.68 14.31
CA ARG A 80 5.24 10.38 14.81
C ARG A 80 4.01 9.60 15.29
N LEU A 81 3.74 8.44 14.70
CA LEU A 81 2.82 7.46 15.29
C LEU A 81 3.61 6.69 16.36
N ASP A 82 3.49 7.14 17.60
CA ASP A 82 3.97 6.39 18.77
C ASP A 82 3.01 5.22 19.06
N CYS A 83 3.02 4.20 18.20
CA CYS A 83 2.33 2.95 18.46
C CYS A 83 3.29 1.96 19.13
N SER A 84 3.68 2.26 20.37
CA SER A 84 4.22 1.26 21.29
C SER A 84 3.27 1.11 22.47
N THR A 85 3.07 -0.14 22.91
CA THR A 85 2.22 -0.60 24.02
C THR A 85 0.74 -0.75 23.60
N ILE A 86 0.18 -1.96 23.51
CA ILE A 86 -0.11 -2.85 24.65
C ILE A 86 0.02 -4.32 24.21
N SER A 87 0.96 -5.03 24.83
CA SER A 87 0.86 -6.47 25.08
C SER A 87 0.57 -6.62 26.57
N LYS A 88 -0.53 -7.28 26.91
CA LYS A 88 -0.65 -8.11 28.11
C LYS A 88 -1.14 -9.46 27.65
#